data_AF-A0A5B8KZ86-F1
#
_entry.id   AF-A0A5B8KZ86-F1
#
_cell.length_a   1.000
_cell.length_b   1.000
_cell.length_c   1.000
_cell.angle_alpha   90.00
_cell.angle_beta   90.00
_cell.angle_gamma   90.00
#
_symmetry.space_group_name_H-M   'P 1'
#
loop_
_entity.id
_entity.type
_entity.pdbx_description
1 polymer ?
#
loop_
_entity_poly.entity_id
_entity_poly.type
_entity_poly.pdbx_seq_one_letter_code
_entity_poly.pdbx_strand_id
1 'polypeptide(L)'
;MRRLVAALLMGVAMQGVALANDDEAKAFAQAFCSLGDLEQGMGRMYLLSPSLAEAVKSALAENAKLQAATPDEKPPLGDGVPWQSVPDRAPVCEAGAVLAEGEATLVEVRYSFPDAPDANWTDRLVLIPGGGALVIDDIRYGAEGDDDTLRKALTEAFRS
;
A
#
# COMPACT_ATOMS: atom_id res chain seq x y z
N MET A 1 43.32 -49.69 -9.52
CA MET A 1 42.86 -48.64 -10.46
C MET A 1 41.74 -47.85 -9.80
N ARG A 2 41.89 -46.51 -9.87
CA ARG A 2 41.13 -45.41 -9.24
C ARG A 2 39.62 -45.66 -9.07
N ARG A 3 39.11 -45.58 -7.84
CA ARG A 3 37.70 -45.35 -7.52
C ARG A 3 37.47 -43.84 -7.37
N LEU A 4 36.78 -43.24 -8.32
CA LEU A 4 36.20 -41.89 -8.35
C LEU A 4 34.92 -42.10 -9.19
N VAL A 5 33.70 -41.74 -8.83
CA VAL A 5 33.19 -40.48 -8.29
C VAL A 5 31.83 -40.79 -7.65
N ALA A 6 31.55 -40.23 -6.48
CA ALA A 6 30.17 -40.02 -6.02
C ALA A 6 30.15 -38.70 -5.25
N ALA A 7 29.95 -37.61 -5.98
CA ALA A 7 29.58 -36.33 -5.41
C ALA A 7 28.69 -35.65 -6.43
N LEU A 8 27.43 -35.45 -6.06
CA LEU A 8 26.56 -34.31 -6.32
C LEU A 8 25.12 -34.79 -6.26
N LEU A 9 24.34 -34.18 -5.38
CA LEU A 9 23.04 -33.56 -5.64
C LEU A 9 22.29 -33.42 -4.32
N MET A 10 22.54 -32.33 -3.60
CA MET A 10 21.61 -31.81 -2.60
C MET A 10 21.77 -30.29 -2.58
N GLY A 11 20.81 -29.60 -3.18
CA GLY A 11 20.85 -28.14 -3.27
C GLY A 11 19.76 -27.57 -4.17
N VAL A 12 18.50 -27.99 -4.02
CA VAL A 12 17.35 -27.30 -4.65
C VAL A 12 16.17 -27.35 -3.68
N ALA A 13 15.93 -26.28 -2.92
CA ALA A 13 14.66 -26.09 -2.19
C ALA A 13 14.38 -24.64 -1.77
N MET A 14 15.36 -23.72 -1.74
CA MET A 14 15.15 -22.39 -1.14
C MET A 14 14.55 -21.30 -2.06
N GLN A 15 14.35 -21.56 -3.35
CA GLN A 15 13.91 -20.50 -4.30
C GLN A 15 12.39 -20.37 -4.43
N GLY A 16 11.60 -21.37 -4.01
CA GLY A 16 10.15 -21.37 -4.21
C GLY A 16 9.35 -20.45 -3.27
N VAL A 17 9.86 -20.22 -2.06
CA VAL A 17 9.13 -19.45 -1.03
C VAL A 17 9.18 -17.94 -1.31
N ALA A 18 10.31 -17.43 -1.81
CA ALA A 18 10.46 -16.01 -2.09
C ALA A 18 9.56 -15.53 -3.25
N LEU A 19 9.48 -16.31 -4.34
CA LEU A 19 8.65 -15.98 -5.50
C LEU A 19 7.14 -16.00 -5.18
N ALA A 20 6.69 -16.94 -4.34
CA ALA A 20 5.29 -17.02 -3.93
C ALA A 20 4.86 -15.80 -3.10
N ASN A 21 5.74 -15.29 -2.23
CA ASN A 21 5.48 -14.10 -1.43
C ASN A 21 5.41 -12.83 -2.30
N ASP A 22 6.25 -12.73 -3.32
CA ASP A 22 6.23 -11.60 -4.26
C ASP A 22 4.93 -11.56 -5.08
N ASP A 23 4.47 -12.71 -5.57
CA ASP A 23 3.21 -12.82 -6.31
C ASP A 23 2.00 -12.44 -5.45
N GLU A 24 1.98 -12.87 -4.18
CA GLU A 24 0.93 -12.47 -3.23
C GLU A 24 0.96 -10.97 -2.96
N ALA A 25 2.13 -10.39 -2.70
CA ALA A 25 2.29 -8.96 -2.46
C ALA A 25 1.82 -8.12 -3.67
N LYS A 26 2.18 -8.54 -4.89
CA LYS A 26 1.71 -7.90 -6.12
C LYS A 26 0.20 -8.04 -6.31
N ALA A 27 -0.38 -9.17 -5.96
CA ALA A 27 -1.83 -9.35 -6.00
C ALA A 27 -2.55 -8.36 -5.06
N PHE A 28 -1.97 -8.08 -3.88
CA PHE A 28 -2.48 -7.05 -2.97
C PHE A 28 -2.40 -5.64 -3.55
N ALA A 29 -1.28 -5.25 -4.15
CA ALA A 29 -1.15 -3.97 -4.85
C ALA A 29 -2.14 -3.85 -6.02
N GLN A 30 -2.35 -4.93 -6.77
CA GLN A 30 -3.33 -4.94 -7.86
C GLN A 30 -4.76 -4.80 -7.33
N ALA A 31 -5.11 -5.49 -6.24
CA ALA A 31 -6.41 -5.35 -5.58
C ALA A 31 -6.61 -3.91 -5.08
N PHE A 32 -5.57 -3.31 -4.50
CA PHE A 32 -5.58 -1.92 -4.06
C PHE A 32 -5.85 -0.93 -5.20
N CYS A 33 -5.27 -1.16 -6.38
CA CYS A 33 -5.58 -0.39 -7.59
C CYS A 33 -7.04 -0.59 -8.03
N SER A 34 -7.51 -1.83 -8.13
CA SER A 34 -8.86 -2.16 -8.61
C SER A 34 -9.98 -1.65 -7.70
N LEU A 35 -9.72 -1.50 -6.40
CA LEU A 35 -10.67 -0.97 -5.42
C LEU A 35 -10.67 0.56 -5.34
N GLY A 36 -9.85 1.24 -6.14
CA GLY A 36 -9.65 2.68 -6.02
C GLY A 36 -10.82 3.56 -6.41
N ASP A 37 -11.68 3.07 -7.29
CA ASP A 37 -12.88 3.79 -7.73
C ASP A 37 -14.13 3.40 -6.93
N LEU A 38 -14.04 2.34 -6.14
CA LEU A 38 -15.16 1.87 -5.34
C LEU A 38 -15.36 2.82 -4.14
N GLU A 39 -16.53 3.47 -4.11
CA GLU A 39 -16.94 4.36 -3.01
C GLU A 39 -15.88 5.43 -2.67
N GLN A 40 -15.36 6.11 -3.71
CA GLN A 40 -14.31 7.14 -3.55
C GLN A 40 -13.04 6.59 -2.87
N GLY A 41 -12.66 5.36 -3.20
CA GLY A 41 -11.49 4.68 -2.67
C GLY A 41 -11.72 3.94 -1.36
N MET A 42 -12.92 4.06 -0.75
CA MET A 42 -13.25 3.34 0.49
C MET A 42 -13.28 1.82 0.33
N GLY A 43 -13.39 1.30 -0.91
CA GLY A 43 -13.19 -0.12 -1.18
C GLY A 43 -11.85 -0.67 -0.65
N ARG A 44 -10.82 0.17 -0.56
CA ARG A 44 -9.49 -0.23 -0.04
C ARG A 44 -9.50 -0.60 1.44
N MET A 45 -10.53 -0.21 2.19
CA MET A 45 -10.70 -0.58 3.61
C MET A 45 -10.67 -2.09 3.85
N TYR A 46 -11.08 -2.90 2.86
CA TYR A 46 -11.08 -4.36 2.96
C TYR A 46 -9.68 -4.98 2.97
N LEU A 47 -8.66 -4.25 2.53
CA LEU A 47 -7.27 -4.72 2.47
C LEU A 47 -6.45 -4.34 3.70
N LEU A 48 -6.98 -3.48 4.57
CA LEU A 48 -6.22 -2.87 5.64
C LEU A 48 -6.06 -3.80 6.84
N SER A 49 -4.96 -3.63 7.56
CA SER A 49 -4.82 -4.17 8.90
C SER A 49 -5.92 -3.60 9.81
N PRO A 50 -6.33 -4.33 10.87
CA PRO A 50 -7.31 -3.80 11.82
C PRO A 50 -6.90 -2.46 12.44
N SER A 51 -5.60 -2.27 12.67
CA SER A 51 -5.05 -1.02 13.21
C SER A 51 -5.19 0.14 12.23
N LEU A 52 -4.81 -0.05 10.96
CA LEU A 52 -4.91 1.01 9.96
C LEU A 52 -6.38 1.33 9.64
N ALA A 53 -7.24 0.32 9.55
CA ALA A 53 -8.67 0.51 9.35
C ALA A 53 -9.29 1.35 10.48
N GLU A 54 -8.88 1.13 11.73
CA GLU A 54 -9.35 1.93 12.86
C GLU A 54 -8.84 3.37 12.80
N ALA A 55 -7.58 3.58 12.39
CA ALA A 55 -7.04 4.92 12.19
C ALA A 55 -7.84 5.71 11.14
N VAL A 56 -8.18 5.07 10.00
CA VAL A 56 -9.01 5.69 8.96
C VAL A 56 -10.40 6.02 9.49
N LYS A 57 -11.06 5.08 10.19
CA LYS A 57 -12.40 5.30 10.76
C LYS A 57 -12.39 6.43 11.79
N SER A 58 -11.39 6.48 12.65
CA SER A 58 -11.24 7.53 13.66
C SER A 58 -11.07 8.91 13.02
N ALA A 59 -10.20 9.00 12.01
CA ALA A 59 -10.00 10.23 11.24
C ALA A 59 -11.27 10.69 10.51
N LEU A 60 -12.01 9.77 9.86
CA LEU A 60 -13.27 10.11 9.22
C LEU A 60 -14.36 10.53 10.21
N ALA A 61 -14.40 9.92 11.40
CA ALA A 61 -15.32 10.32 12.46
C ALA A 61 -15.00 11.74 12.97
N GLU A 62 -13.72 12.07 13.14
CA GLU A 62 -13.30 13.42 13.53
C GLU A 62 -13.61 14.45 12.43
N ASN A 63 -13.32 14.11 11.18
CA ASN A 63 -13.68 14.92 10.02
C ASN A 63 -15.18 15.23 9.98
N ALA A 64 -16.03 14.24 10.26
CA ALA A 64 -17.49 14.41 10.28
C ALA A 64 -17.96 15.33 11.42
N LYS A 65 -17.31 15.28 12.60
CA LYS A 65 -17.62 16.20 13.71
C LYS A 65 -17.29 17.64 13.33
N LEU A 66 -16.12 17.87 12.73
CA LEU A 66 -15.71 19.20 12.28
C LEU A 66 -16.66 19.75 11.22
N GLN A 67 -17.02 18.94 10.22
CA GLN A 67 -18.00 19.34 9.21
C GLN A 67 -19.35 19.72 9.83
N ALA A 68 -19.82 19.00 10.85
CA ALA A 68 -21.07 19.31 11.53
C ALA A 68 -20.98 20.60 12.37
N ALA A 69 -19.81 20.92 12.94
CA ALA A 69 -19.58 22.13 13.72
C ALA A 69 -19.43 23.38 12.84
N THR A 70 -18.82 23.24 11.65
CA THR A 70 -18.60 24.32 10.68
C THR A 70 -19.06 23.89 9.28
N PRO A 71 -20.38 23.86 8.99
CA PRO A 71 -20.91 23.32 7.73
C PRO A 71 -20.45 24.03 6.45
N ASP A 72 -20.11 25.31 6.56
CA ASP A 72 -19.69 26.13 5.42
C ASP A 72 -18.19 25.99 5.10
N GLU A 73 -17.42 25.33 5.97
CA GLU A 73 -16.00 25.08 5.79
C GLU A 73 -15.76 23.63 5.38
N LYS A 74 -14.83 23.45 4.44
CA LYS A 74 -14.37 22.12 4.03
C LYS A 74 -13.51 21.53 5.16
N PRO A 75 -13.83 20.34 5.69
CA PRO A 75 -13.07 19.75 6.77
C PRO A 75 -11.77 19.14 6.21
N PRO A 76 -10.79 18.79 7.07
CA PRO A 76 -9.45 18.38 6.63
C PRO A 76 -9.41 17.22 5.62
N LEU A 77 -10.29 16.23 5.78
CA LEU A 77 -10.47 15.09 4.86
C LEU A 77 -11.72 15.27 3.97
N GLY A 78 -12.05 16.51 3.60
CA GLY A 78 -13.20 16.82 2.75
C GLY A 78 -13.12 16.24 1.34
N ASP A 79 -11.91 15.91 0.85
CA ASP A 79 -11.69 15.18 -0.42
C ASP A 79 -11.65 13.66 -0.24
N GLY A 80 -11.85 13.17 0.99
CA GLY A 80 -11.74 11.77 1.35
C GLY A 80 -10.37 11.41 1.96
N VAL A 81 -10.13 10.10 2.07
CA VAL A 81 -8.89 9.55 2.61
C VAL A 81 -7.78 9.68 1.55
N PRO A 82 -6.60 10.22 1.89
CA PRO A 82 -5.50 10.39 0.94
C PRO A 82 -4.81 9.05 0.66
N TRP A 83 -5.43 8.17 -0.13
CA TRP A 83 -4.89 6.82 -0.39
C TRP A 83 -3.56 6.79 -1.16
N GLN A 84 -3.12 7.92 -1.71
CA GLN A 84 -1.98 8.05 -2.60
C GLN A 84 -1.35 9.44 -2.43
N SER A 85 -0.07 9.58 -2.76
CA SER A 85 0.70 10.81 -2.52
C SER A 85 0.25 12.00 -3.39
N VAL A 86 -0.24 11.72 -4.59
CA VAL A 86 -0.74 12.72 -5.53
C VAL A 86 -2.26 12.57 -5.65
N PRO A 87 -3.06 13.64 -5.47
CA PRO A 87 -4.52 13.54 -5.51
C PRO A 87 -5.07 13.22 -6.91
N ASP A 88 -4.28 13.44 -7.95
CA ASP A 88 -4.68 13.20 -9.34
C ASP A 88 -4.96 11.72 -9.60
N ARG A 89 -5.91 11.44 -10.51
CA ARG A 89 -6.17 10.07 -10.97
C ARG A 89 -5.27 9.76 -12.15
N ALA A 90 -4.36 8.81 -11.98
CA ALA A 90 -3.62 8.22 -13.09
C ALA A 90 -4.51 7.24 -13.88
N PRO A 91 -4.43 7.20 -15.22
CA PRO A 91 -5.17 6.24 -16.04
C PRO A 91 -4.69 4.80 -15.86
N VAL A 92 -3.47 4.60 -15.36
CA VAL A 92 -2.91 3.29 -15.05
C VAL A 92 -2.47 3.25 -13.59
N CYS A 93 -2.89 2.21 -12.88
CA CYS A 93 -2.45 1.85 -11.54
C CYS A 93 -2.08 0.35 -11.56
N GLU A 94 -0.83 0.03 -11.24
CA GLU A 94 -0.32 -1.35 -11.31
C GLU A 94 0.66 -1.67 -10.18
N ALA A 95 0.80 -2.96 -9.89
CA ALA A 95 1.79 -3.45 -8.94
C ALA A 95 3.22 -3.34 -9.52
N GLY A 96 4.16 -2.87 -8.72
CA GLY A 96 5.56 -2.73 -9.10
C GLY A 96 6.51 -3.73 -8.42
N ALA A 97 7.68 -3.25 -8.03
CA ALA A 97 8.68 -4.06 -7.34
C ALA A 97 8.22 -4.45 -5.93
N VAL A 98 8.75 -5.58 -5.44
CA VAL A 98 8.54 -6.07 -4.08
C VAL A 98 9.89 -6.05 -3.36
N LEU A 99 9.89 -5.58 -2.13
CA LEU A 99 11.06 -5.49 -1.27
C LEU A 99 10.72 -5.98 0.14
N ALA A 100 11.52 -6.88 0.69
CA ALA A 100 11.41 -7.25 2.11
C ALA A 100 12.11 -6.21 3.00
N GLU A 101 11.42 -5.73 4.03
CA GLU A 101 11.94 -4.79 5.03
C GLU A 101 11.59 -5.27 6.45
N GLY A 102 12.52 -5.97 7.10
CA GLY A 102 12.26 -6.56 8.41
C GLY A 102 11.16 -7.61 8.35
N GLU A 103 10.08 -7.41 9.11
CA GLU A 103 8.88 -8.27 9.09
C GLU A 103 7.83 -7.80 8.08
N ALA A 104 8.04 -6.65 7.44
CA ALA A 104 7.15 -6.12 6.43
C ALA A 104 7.60 -6.50 5.02
N THR A 105 6.63 -6.61 4.11
CA THR A 105 6.87 -6.68 2.68
C THR A 105 6.36 -5.38 2.07
N LEU A 106 7.24 -4.62 1.43
CA LEU A 106 6.89 -3.43 0.67
C LEU A 106 6.57 -3.83 -0.76
N VAL A 107 5.44 -3.35 -1.29
CA VAL A 107 5.11 -3.48 -2.71
C VAL A 107 4.81 -2.12 -3.30
N GLU A 108 5.46 -1.81 -4.41
CA GLU A 108 5.20 -0.58 -5.16
C GLU A 108 3.79 -0.58 -5.76
N VAL A 109 3.17 0.58 -5.73
CA VAL A 109 1.99 0.92 -6.54
C VAL A 109 2.42 2.00 -7.51
N ARG A 110 2.41 1.67 -8.80
CA ARG A 110 2.85 2.57 -9.86
C ARG A 110 1.65 3.21 -10.51
N TYR A 111 1.72 4.52 -10.60
CA TYR A 111 0.70 5.36 -11.22
C TYR A 111 1.30 5.97 -12.48
N SER A 112 0.68 5.71 -13.63
CA SER A 112 1.25 6.12 -14.92
C SER A 112 0.27 6.87 -15.81
N PHE A 113 0.76 7.90 -16.49
CA PHE A 113 0.12 8.61 -17.59
C PHE A 113 0.87 8.30 -18.89
N PRO A 114 0.34 7.42 -19.76
CA PRO A 114 1.00 7.04 -21.00
C PRO A 114 1.38 8.24 -21.89
N ASP A 115 0.57 9.29 -21.88
CA ASP A 115 0.78 10.50 -22.68
C ASP A 115 1.64 11.57 -21.98
N ALA A 116 1.97 11.38 -20.69
CA ALA A 116 2.79 12.30 -19.89
C ALA A 116 3.63 11.55 -18.85
N PRO A 117 4.66 10.79 -19.25
CA PRO A 117 5.43 9.94 -18.33
C PRO A 117 6.10 10.68 -17.18
N ASP A 118 6.42 11.97 -17.35
CA ASP A 118 7.00 12.81 -16.29
C ASP A 118 6.00 13.11 -15.15
N ALA A 119 4.71 12.82 -15.35
CA ALA A 119 3.67 12.91 -14.33
C ALA A 119 3.46 11.59 -13.57
N ASN A 120 4.20 10.53 -13.91
CA ASN A 120 4.12 9.25 -13.20
C ASN A 120 4.63 9.41 -11.77
N TRP A 121 4.04 8.64 -10.85
CA TRP A 121 4.58 8.53 -9.50
C TRP A 121 4.45 7.10 -8.98
N THR A 122 5.05 6.85 -7.83
CA THR A 122 5.03 5.54 -7.18
C THR A 122 4.89 5.74 -5.69
N ASP A 123 3.99 4.96 -5.09
CA ASP A 123 3.85 4.81 -3.64
C ASP A 123 4.18 3.37 -3.25
N ARG A 124 4.21 3.07 -1.95
CA ARG A 124 4.46 1.71 -1.45
C ARG A 124 3.45 1.30 -0.40
N LEU A 125 2.85 0.13 -0.58
CA LEU A 125 2.07 -0.52 0.46
C LEU A 125 3.02 -1.22 1.42
N VAL A 126 2.82 -1.01 2.72
CA VAL A 126 3.49 -1.77 3.78
C VAL A 126 2.62 -2.96 4.11
N LEU A 127 3.00 -4.16 3.68
CA LEU A 127 2.25 -5.38 3.95
C LEU A 127 2.83 -6.11 5.16
N ILE A 128 1.96 -6.59 6.05
CA ILE A 128 2.32 -7.44 7.19
C ILE A 128 1.44 -8.69 7.23
N PRO A 129 1.87 -9.77 7.90
CA PRO A 129 0.99 -10.91 8.18
C PRO A 129 -0.18 -10.52 9.09
N GLY A 130 -1.40 -10.92 8.74
CA GLY A 130 -2.61 -10.69 9.53
C GLY A 130 -3.70 -11.72 9.24
N GLY A 131 -4.20 -12.42 10.27
CA GLY A 131 -5.33 -13.33 10.12
C GLY A 131 -5.12 -14.51 9.15
N GLY A 132 -3.87 -14.86 8.84
CA GLY A 132 -3.51 -15.92 7.90
C GLY A 132 -3.29 -15.47 6.45
N ALA A 133 -3.34 -14.16 6.16
CA ALA A 133 -3.01 -13.57 4.86
C ALA A 133 -2.18 -12.29 5.04
N LEU A 134 -1.70 -11.68 3.96
CA LEU A 134 -1.16 -10.31 4.02
C LEU A 134 -2.28 -9.28 4.28
N VAL A 135 -1.91 -8.16 4.89
CA VAL A 135 -2.77 -6.96 5.05
C VAL A 135 -1.93 -5.70 4.89
N ILE A 136 -2.54 -4.61 4.42
CA ILE A 136 -1.90 -3.30 4.30
C ILE A 136 -1.89 -2.63 5.68
N ASP A 137 -0.73 -2.43 6.26
CA ASP A 137 -0.57 -1.76 7.54
C ASP A 137 -0.25 -0.27 7.43
N ASP A 138 0.34 0.18 6.31
CA ASP A 138 0.52 1.60 5.99
C ASP A 138 0.69 1.79 4.47
N ILE A 139 0.67 3.04 4.03
CA ILE A 139 1.05 3.45 2.68
C ILE A 139 2.15 4.49 2.83
N ARG A 140 3.34 4.22 2.31
CA ARG A 140 4.44 5.19 2.24
C ARG A 140 4.35 5.94 0.92
N TYR A 141 4.38 7.26 1.00
CA TYR A 141 4.29 8.12 -0.17
C TYR A 141 5.65 8.28 -0.85
N GLY A 142 5.64 8.24 -2.18
CA GLY A 142 6.83 8.42 -3.00
C GLY A 142 7.68 7.15 -3.18
N ALA A 143 8.50 7.16 -4.22
CA ALA A 143 9.30 6.02 -4.65
C ALA A 143 10.38 5.64 -3.65
N GLU A 144 10.92 6.61 -2.90
CA GLU A 144 11.92 6.43 -1.82
C GLU A 144 11.26 6.21 -0.44
N GLY A 145 9.93 6.39 -0.35
CA GLY A 145 9.09 6.07 0.80
C GLY A 145 9.64 6.64 2.09
N ASP A 146 9.68 7.96 2.09
CA ASP A 146 10.13 8.85 3.16
C ASP A 146 9.22 8.75 4.41
N ASP A 147 9.43 9.67 5.37
CA ASP A 147 8.64 9.81 6.61
C ASP A 147 7.16 10.18 6.38
N ASP A 148 6.70 10.32 5.13
CA ASP A 148 5.33 10.67 4.78
C ASP A 148 4.51 9.43 4.45
N THR A 149 3.49 9.18 5.28
CA THR A 149 2.64 7.98 5.18
C THR A 149 1.16 8.29 5.34
N LEU A 150 0.29 7.35 4.98
CA LEU A 150 -1.14 7.45 5.24
C LEU A 150 -1.43 7.62 6.73
N ARG A 151 -0.80 6.83 7.61
CA ARG A 151 -0.98 6.98 9.06
C ARG A 151 -0.63 8.38 9.55
N LYS A 152 0.48 8.94 9.04
CA LYS A 152 0.90 10.30 9.37
C LYS A 152 -0.11 11.33 8.86
N ALA A 153 -0.50 11.24 7.59
CA ALA A 153 -1.48 12.13 6.97
C ALA A 153 -2.83 12.15 7.71
N LEU A 154 -3.34 10.99 8.13
CA LEU A 154 -4.56 10.87 8.93
C LEU A 154 -4.45 11.57 10.29
N THR A 155 -3.27 11.50 10.90
CA THR A 155 -3.02 12.09 12.23
C THR A 155 -2.80 13.61 12.13
N GLU A 156 -2.07 14.05 11.12
CA GLU A 156 -1.69 15.45 10.94
C GLU A 156 -2.82 16.30 10.35
N ALA A 157 -3.79 15.70 9.66
CA ALA A 157 -4.98 16.38 9.14
C ALA A 157 -5.72 17.23 10.19
N PHE A 158 -5.61 16.89 11.48
CA PHE A 158 -6.31 17.57 12.57
C PHE A 158 -5.39 18.34 13.53
N ARG A 159 -4.09 18.44 13.22
CA ARG A 159 -3.13 19.20 14.03
C ARG A 159 -3.04 20.63 13.48
N SER A 160 -3.85 21.52 14.04
CA SER A 160 -3.77 22.98 13.83
C SER A 160 -2.96 23.68 14.91
#